data_AF-A0AAE1T7Q1-F1
#
_entry.id   AF-A0AAE1T7Q1-F1
#
_cell.length_a   1.000
_cell.length_b   1.000
_cell.length_c   1.000
_cell.angle_alpha   90.00
_cell.angle_beta   90.00
_cell.angle_gamma   90.00
#
_symmetry.space_group_name_H-M   'P 1'
#
loop_
_entity.id
_entity.type
_entity.pdbx_description
1 polymer ?
#
loop_
_entity_poly.entity_id
_entity_poly.type
_entity_poly.pdbx_seq_one_letter_code
_entity_poly.pdbx_strand_id
1 'polypeptide(L)'
;MNGNQQVLPLAFAIVDEEVYPSWKWFLQQLSRHVIRGRHGMWFISDCHAGIIEAVREGPNFVSPHGVHRHSQQSASVVSRRQNGHGINTHVVKIANQECSCGKWNQFGIPCSHAQKVCGAYNISAASMIKNYYDLMAYKNTYSKHFEPVQSEDYWDDPNFQLVHDPTIRIFTRPGRNQTTSIHNEMDWRQTRARQEAQQ
;
A
#
# COMPACT_ATOMS: atom_id res chain seq x y z
N MET A 1 32.78 1.71 9.08
CA MET A 1 33.28 1.18 10.36
C MET A 1 34.79 1.27 10.34
N ASN A 2 35.40 1.80 11.39
CA ASN A 2 36.84 1.65 11.57
C ASN A 2 37.16 0.21 12.02
N GLY A 3 38.45 -0.15 12.11
CA GLY A 3 38.89 -1.48 12.57
C GLY A 3 38.41 -1.87 13.97
N ASN A 4 37.81 -0.93 14.72
CA ASN A 4 37.31 -1.10 16.08
C ASN A 4 35.77 -1.16 16.14
N GLN A 5 35.09 -1.43 15.03
CA GLN A 5 33.62 -1.51 14.94
C GLN A 5 32.86 -0.23 15.35
N GLN A 6 33.55 0.91 15.46
CA GLN A 6 32.91 2.17 15.82
C GLN A 6 32.33 2.86 14.58
N VAL A 7 31.17 3.47 14.77
CA VAL A 7 30.53 4.37 13.81
C VAL A 7 30.93 5.79 14.20
N LEU A 8 31.62 6.49 13.30
CA LEU A 8 32.04 7.87 13.51
C LEU A 8 31.07 8.81 12.78
N PRO A 9 30.53 9.85 13.46
CA PRO A 9 29.70 10.83 12.79
C PRO A 9 30.55 11.61 11.78
N LEU A 10 30.16 11.57 10.50
CA LEU A 10 30.83 12.31 9.42
C LEU A 10 30.32 13.75 9.29
N ALA A 11 29.06 13.98 9.64
CA ALA A 11 28.41 15.28 9.62
C ALA A 11 27.19 15.23 10.54
N PHE A 12 26.79 16.40 11.05
CA PHE A 12 25.51 16.60 11.73
C PHE A 12 24.92 17.93 11.24
N ALA A 13 23.60 18.08 11.38
CA ALA A 13 22.91 19.33 11.13
C ALA A 13 21.91 19.58 12.24
N ILE A 14 21.71 20.86 12.55
CA ILE A 14 20.64 21.33 13.42
C ILE A 14 19.67 22.05 12.47
N VAL A 15 18.43 21.58 12.46
CA VAL A 15 17.36 22.08 11.58
C VAL A 15 16.10 22.28 12.40
N ASP A 16 15.25 23.21 11.99
CA ASP A 16 14.02 23.52 12.71
C ASP A 16 13.05 22.32 12.70
N GLU A 17 12.97 21.60 11.57
CA GLU A 17 12.10 20.44 11.39
C GLU A 17 12.72 19.40 10.43
N GLU A 18 12.36 18.12 10.61
CA GLU A 18 12.78 16.99 9.76
C GLU A 18 11.98 16.90 8.44
N VAL A 19 11.83 18.01 7.75
CA VAL A 19 11.04 18.11 6.50
C VAL A 19 11.90 18.07 5.24
N TYR A 20 11.29 17.85 4.07
CA TYR A 20 11.96 17.79 2.77
C TYR A 20 12.97 18.93 2.54
N PRO A 21 12.66 20.23 2.78
CA PRO A 21 13.60 21.32 2.56
C PRO A 21 14.89 21.20 3.40
N SER A 22 14.74 20.83 4.67
CA SER A 22 15.86 20.62 5.60
C SER A 22 16.77 19.49 5.14
N TRP A 23 16.19 18.36 4.75
CA TRP A 23 16.93 17.20 4.24
C TRP A 23 17.63 17.50 2.92
N LYS A 24 16.94 18.18 2.00
CA LYS A 24 17.52 18.61 0.72
C LYS A 24 18.74 19.48 0.91
N TRP A 25 18.63 20.50 1.77
CA TRP A 25 19.77 21.37 2.07
C TRP A 25 20.93 20.59 2.68
N PHE A 26 20.65 19.74 3.68
CA PHE A 26 21.70 18.97 4.36
C PHE A 26 22.43 18.01 3.41
N LEU A 27 21.69 17.26 2.60
CA LEU A 27 22.26 16.33 1.63
C LEU A 27 23.06 17.05 0.53
N GLN A 28 22.65 18.26 0.14
CA GLN A 28 23.46 19.10 -0.74
C GLN A 28 24.79 19.50 -0.09
N GLN A 29 24.79 19.90 1.18
CA GLN A 29 26.04 20.20 1.89
C GLN A 29 26.93 18.96 2.05
N LEU A 30 26.32 17.82 2.39
CA LEU A 30 27.02 16.54 2.51
C LEU A 30 27.68 16.17 1.17
N SER A 31 26.93 16.30 0.06
CA SER A 31 27.44 16.02 -1.28
C SER A 31 28.62 16.93 -1.65
N ARG A 32 28.47 18.23 -1.37
CA ARG A 32 29.46 19.26 -1.73
C ARG A 32 30.74 19.22 -0.91
N HIS A 33 30.65 18.86 0.37
CA HIS A 33 31.78 18.95 1.30
C HIS A 33 32.36 17.61 1.71
N VAL A 34 31.51 16.59 1.88
CA VAL A 34 31.93 15.29 2.36
C VAL A 34 32.20 14.37 1.18
N ILE A 35 31.27 14.27 0.22
CA ILE A 35 31.32 13.27 -0.87
C ILE A 35 32.11 13.74 -2.09
N ARG A 36 32.43 15.03 -2.18
CA ARG A 36 33.09 15.66 -3.34
C ARG A 36 34.20 14.81 -3.97
N GLY A 37 33.99 14.42 -5.23
CA GLY A 37 34.96 13.65 -6.02
C GLY A 37 35.01 12.15 -5.73
N ARG A 38 34.15 11.62 -4.84
CA ARG A 38 34.02 10.19 -4.59
C ARG A 38 32.83 9.62 -5.35
N HIS A 39 33.08 8.57 -6.12
CA HIS A 39 32.06 7.81 -6.84
C HIS A 39 31.85 6.45 -6.17
N GLY A 40 30.69 5.84 -6.40
CA GLY A 40 30.39 4.48 -5.90
C GLY A 40 30.09 4.42 -4.40
N MET A 41 29.76 5.56 -3.77
CA MET A 41 29.35 5.56 -2.37
C MET A 41 27.95 4.93 -2.20
N TRP A 42 27.78 4.15 -1.14
CA TRP A 42 26.48 3.62 -0.75
C TRP A 42 25.88 4.50 0.33
N PHE A 43 24.72 5.08 0.03
CA PHE A 43 23.94 5.84 0.97
C PHE A 43 22.84 4.92 1.54
N ILE A 44 22.81 4.78 2.86
CA ILE A 44 21.73 4.06 3.56
C ILE A 44 21.04 5.07 4.46
N SER A 45 19.75 5.27 4.23
CA SER A 45 18.91 6.11 5.09
C SER A 45 17.70 5.32 5.57
N ASP A 46 17.01 5.86 6.57
CA ASP A 46 15.62 5.45 6.81
C ASP A 46 14.71 5.89 5.64
N CYS A 47 13.49 5.37 5.60
CA CYS A 47 12.49 5.71 4.59
C CYS A 47 11.74 7.01 4.91
N HIS A 48 12.33 7.97 5.63
CA HIS A 48 11.64 9.23 5.89
C HIS A 48 11.33 9.94 4.56
N ALA A 49 10.06 10.33 4.35
CA ALA A 49 9.60 10.84 3.05
C ALA A 49 10.46 12.00 2.52
N GLY A 50 10.81 12.94 3.41
CA GLY A 50 11.70 14.07 3.05
C GLY A 50 13.11 13.65 2.64
N ILE A 51 13.66 12.57 3.19
CA ILE A 51 14.96 12.02 2.77
C ILE A 51 14.84 11.33 1.41
N ILE A 52 13.78 10.54 1.19
CA ILE A 52 13.55 9.85 -0.08
C ILE A 52 13.51 10.87 -1.23
N GLU A 53 12.73 11.94 -1.07
CA GLU A 53 12.63 12.99 -2.08
C GLU A 53 13.95 13.73 -2.27
N ALA A 54 14.62 14.12 -1.18
CA ALA A 54 15.89 14.83 -1.25
C ALA A 54 17.02 14.00 -1.88
N VAL A 55 17.05 12.69 -1.68
CA VAL A 55 18.03 11.78 -2.31
C VAL A 55 17.77 11.62 -3.80
N ARG A 56 16.50 11.51 -4.22
CA ARG A 56 16.13 11.40 -5.64
C ARG A 56 16.59 12.62 -6.46
N GLU A 57 16.51 13.81 -5.87
CA GLU A 57 16.95 15.05 -6.52
C GLU A 57 18.44 15.38 -6.28
N GLY A 58 19.08 14.71 -5.33
CA GLY A 58 20.40 15.05 -4.85
C GLY A 58 21.53 14.56 -5.77
N PRO A 59 22.58 15.37 -6.03
CA PRO A 59 23.73 14.92 -6.79
C PRO A 59 24.53 13.90 -5.98
N ASN A 60 24.97 12.82 -6.64
CA ASN A 60 25.84 11.75 -6.12
C ASN A 60 25.20 10.63 -5.28
N PHE A 61 23.88 10.67 -5.05
CA PHE A 61 23.19 9.62 -4.27
C PHE A 61 22.49 8.56 -5.13
N VAL A 62 22.38 8.81 -6.43
CA VAL A 62 21.76 7.93 -7.43
C VAL A 62 22.75 7.57 -8.54
N SER A 63 22.43 6.52 -9.29
CA SER A 63 23.25 6.00 -10.39
C SER A 63 23.51 7.08 -11.46
N PRO A 64 24.72 7.16 -12.06
CA PRO A 64 25.88 6.27 -11.90
C PRO A 64 26.81 6.63 -10.74
N HIS A 65 26.54 7.71 -10.01
CA HIS A 65 27.49 8.30 -9.07
C HIS A 65 27.44 7.67 -7.68
N GLY A 66 26.30 7.11 -7.29
CA GLY A 66 26.10 6.43 -6.02
C GLY A 66 24.93 5.44 -6.07
N VAL A 67 24.74 4.73 -4.96
CA VAL A 67 23.59 3.83 -4.77
C VAL A 67 22.92 4.19 -3.46
N HIS A 68 21.63 4.52 -3.52
CA HIS A 68 20.79 4.66 -2.33
C HIS A 68 20.05 3.36 -2.04
N ARG A 69 20.12 2.90 -0.79
CA ARG A 69 19.27 1.84 -0.27
C ARG A 69 18.55 2.33 0.97
N HIS A 70 17.31 1.92 1.12
CA HIS A 70 16.63 2.07 2.39
C HIS A 70 17.10 0.98 3.36
N SER A 71 17.21 1.32 4.64
CA SER A 71 17.31 0.30 5.69
C SER A 71 16.17 -0.71 5.52
N GLN A 72 16.44 -2.01 5.67
CA GLN A 72 15.39 -3.04 5.57
C GLN A 72 14.38 -2.82 6.69
N GLN A 73 13.31 -2.09 6.41
CA GLN A 73 12.24 -1.83 7.36
C GLN A 73 11.30 -3.03 7.38
N SER A 74 11.73 -4.07 8.10
CA SER A 74 10.85 -5.16 8.49
C SER A 74 10.53 -5.06 9.98
N ALA A 75 9.27 -5.22 10.33
CA ALA A 75 8.82 -5.23 11.71
C ALA A 75 7.84 -6.37 11.98
N SER A 76 7.90 -6.90 13.19
CA SER A 76 6.97 -7.91 13.68
C SER A 76 5.87 -7.26 14.51
N VAL A 77 4.61 -7.48 14.13
CA VAL A 77 3.42 -7.00 14.84
C VAL A 77 2.71 -8.18 15.47
N VAL A 78 2.41 -8.05 16.75
CA VAL A 78 1.63 -9.04 17.48
C VAL A 78 0.15 -8.64 17.47
N SER A 79 -0.71 -9.56 17.02
CA SER A 79 -2.16 -9.40 17.09
C SER A 79 -2.73 -10.25 18.21
N ARG A 80 -3.61 -9.66 19.04
CA ARG A 80 -4.34 -10.33 20.11
C ARG A 80 -5.83 -10.34 19.76
N ARG A 81 -6.45 -11.52 19.80
CA ARG A 81 -7.92 -11.63 19.69
C ARG A 81 -8.55 -11.26 21.03
N GLN A 82 -9.58 -10.40 21.03
CA GLN A 82 -10.21 -9.93 22.26
C GLN A 82 -10.86 -11.06 23.08
N ASN A 83 -11.25 -12.18 22.46
CA ASN A 83 -11.98 -13.29 23.11
C ASN A 83 -11.41 -14.69 22.78
N GLY A 84 -10.13 -14.82 22.41
CA GLY A 84 -9.54 -16.12 22.07
C GLY A 84 -8.12 -16.28 22.60
N HIS A 85 -7.78 -17.50 23.02
CA HIS A 85 -6.40 -17.87 23.34
C HIS A 85 -5.60 -18.01 22.04
N GLY A 86 -4.80 -16.99 21.72
CA GLY A 86 -3.91 -17.01 20.57
C GLY A 86 -3.25 -15.65 20.34
N ILE A 87 -1.92 -15.64 20.37
CA ILE A 87 -1.08 -14.50 20.01
C ILE A 87 -0.47 -14.82 18.64
N ASN A 88 -0.89 -14.11 17.60
CA ASN A 88 -0.35 -14.31 16.25
C ASN A 88 0.64 -13.19 15.93
N THR A 89 1.86 -13.58 15.57
CA THR A 89 2.90 -12.65 15.13
C THR A 89 2.88 -12.54 13.61
N HIS A 90 2.84 -11.32 13.10
CA HIS A 90 2.86 -11.00 11.68
C HIS A 90 4.10 -10.19 11.34
N VAL A 91 4.84 -10.61 10.31
CA VAL A 91 6.00 -9.87 9.81
C VAL A 91 5.54 -8.97 8.67
N VAL A 92 5.86 -7.68 8.75
CA VAL A 92 5.60 -6.69 7.72
C VAL A 92 6.94 -6.28 7.12
N LYS A 93 7.05 -6.34 5.80
CA LYS A 93 8.21 -5.85 5.04
C LYS A 93 7.77 -4.65 4.22
N ILE A 94 8.11 -3.45 4.68
CA ILE A 94 7.62 -2.19 4.10
C ILE A 94 8.13 -2.03 2.66
N ALA A 95 9.43 -2.30 2.44
CA ALA A 95 10.05 -2.16 1.12
C ALA A 95 9.40 -3.04 0.05
N ASN A 96 8.89 -4.21 0.44
CA ASN A 96 8.23 -5.14 -0.47
C ASN A 96 6.71 -4.91 -0.56
N GLN A 97 6.14 -4.04 0.28
CA GLN A 97 4.69 -3.92 0.46
C GLN A 97 4.03 -5.25 0.83
N GLU A 98 4.68 -6.01 1.71
CA GLU A 98 4.25 -7.35 2.10
C GLU A 98 3.93 -7.44 3.59
N CYS A 99 2.93 -8.27 3.91
CA CYS A 99 2.66 -8.70 5.28
C CYS A 99 2.43 -10.21 5.29
N SER A 100 2.95 -10.92 6.29
CA SER A 100 2.76 -12.37 6.43
C SER A 100 1.30 -12.78 6.66
N CYS A 101 0.39 -11.84 6.91
CA CYS A 101 -1.06 -12.11 6.87
C CYS A 101 -1.62 -12.25 5.44
N GLY A 102 -0.83 -12.02 4.39
CA GLY A 102 -1.20 -12.15 2.98
C GLY A 102 -2.04 -11.00 2.42
N LYS A 103 -2.80 -10.29 3.26
CA LYS A 103 -3.77 -9.26 2.83
C LYS A 103 -3.13 -8.15 2.00
N TRP A 104 -1.98 -7.61 2.42
CA TRP A 104 -1.35 -6.51 1.70
C TRP A 104 -0.88 -6.93 0.30
N ASN A 105 -0.30 -8.13 0.19
CA ASN A 105 0.12 -8.67 -1.10
C ASN A 105 -1.09 -8.92 -2.03
N GLN A 106 -2.15 -9.51 -1.49
CA GLN A 106 -3.35 -9.87 -2.25
C GLN A 106 -4.16 -8.66 -2.71
N PHE A 107 -4.43 -7.73 -1.79
CA PHE A 107 -5.31 -6.60 -2.07
C PHE A 107 -4.56 -5.36 -2.52
N GLY A 108 -3.24 -5.28 -2.39
CA GLY A 108 -2.49 -4.05 -2.72
C GLY A 108 -2.81 -2.84 -1.82
N ILE A 109 -3.56 -3.06 -0.74
CA ILE A 109 -3.92 -2.07 0.28
C ILE A 109 -3.28 -2.50 1.60
N PRO A 110 -2.60 -1.59 2.33
CA PRO A 110 -2.01 -1.92 3.62
C PRO A 110 -3.06 -2.48 4.60
N CYS A 111 -2.79 -3.67 5.13
CA CYS A 111 -3.62 -4.28 6.17
C CYS A 111 -3.44 -3.57 7.53
N SER A 112 -4.26 -3.90 8.53
CA SER A 112 -4.14 -3.33 9.88
C SER A 112 -2.75 -3.48 10.51
N HIS A 113 -2.05 -4.59 10.24
CA HIS A 113 -0.67 -4.80 10.69
C HIS A 113 0.30 -3.84 9.96
N ALA A 114 0.15 -3.74 8.64
CA ALA A 114 0.97 -2.85 7.82
C ALA A 114 0.77 -1.38 8.20
N GLN A 115 -0.48 -0.96 8.42
CA GLN A 115 -0.81 0.40 8.88
C GLN A 115 -0.13 0.71 10.22
N LYS A 116 -0.13 -0.25 11.17
CA LYS A 116 0.54 -0.08 12.46
C LYS A 116 2.05 0.09 12.30
N VAL A 117 2.67 -0.68 11.40
CA VAL A 117 4.09 -0.56 11.09
C VAL A 117 4.39 0.74 10.37
N CYS A 118 3.64 1.10 9.33
CA CYS A 118 3.81 2.36 8.62
C CYS A 118 3.75 3.56 9.58
N GLY A 119 2.79 3.59 10.50
CA GLY A 119 2.71 4.63 11.53
C GLY A 119 3.93 4.66 12.47
N ALA A 120 4.49 3.51 12.82
CA ALA A 120 5.71 3.44 13.64
C ALA A 120 6.97 3.92 12.91
N TYR A 121 6.98 3.85 11.57
CA TYR A 121 8.08 4.36 10.73
C TYR A 121 7.78 5.75 10.14
N ASN A 122 6.73 6.44 10.59
CA ASN A 122 6.29 7.73 10.03
C ASN A 122 6.07 7.71 8.50
N ILE A 123 5.59 6.57 7.99
CA ILE A 123 5.25 6.39 6.58
C ILE A 123 3.75 6.51 6.44
N SER A 124 3.30 7.31 5.47
CA SER A 124 1.89 7.35 5.10
C SER A 124 1.47 5.99 4.53
N ALA A 125 0.54 5.30 5.17
CA ALA A 125 0.01 4.06 4.61
C ALA A 125 -0.67 4.30 3.25
N ALA A 126 -1.28 5.48 3.06
CA ALA A 126 -1.94 5.84 1.81
C ALA A 126 -0.97 5.90 0.62
N SER A 127 0.29 6.34 0.83
CA SER A 127 1.30 6.37 -0.23
C SER A 127 1.78 4.98 -0.65
N MET A 128 1.36 3.93 0.05
CA MET A 128 1.74 2.55 -0.22
C MET A 128 0.60 1.72 -0.83
N ILE A 129 -0.52 2.36 -1.18
CA ILE A 129 -1.61 1.74 -1.93
C ILE A 129 -1.19 1.60 -3.39
N LYS A 130 -1.41 0.43 -4.00
CA LYS A 130 -1.08 0.21 -5.40
C LYS A 130 -1.88 1.14 -6.32
N ASN A 131 -1.24 1.59 -7.41
CA ASN A 131 -1.76 2.62 -8.31
C ASN A 131 -3.05 2.25 -9.07
N TYR A 132 -3.42 0.97 -9.17
CA TYR A 132 -4.68 0.60 -9.83
C TYR A 132 -5.93 1.02 -9.05
N TYR A 133 -5.79 1.44 -7.79
CA TYR A 133 -6.87 2.09 -7.03
C TYR A 133 -6.93 3.62 -7.24
N ASP A 134 -6.01 4.20 -8.01
CA ASP A 134 -6.04 5.62 -8.31
C ASP A 134 -7.24 5.97 -9.21
N LEU A 135 -7.90 7.09 -8.93
CA LEU A 135 -8.99 7.63 -9.73
C LEU A 135 -8.55 7.87 -11.18
N MET A 136 -7.29 8.28 -11.39
CA MET A 136 -6.75 8.45 -12.74
C MET A 136 -6.58 7.10 -13.45
N ALA A 137 -6.11 6.06 -12.75
CA ALA A 137 -6.02 4.71 -13.31
C ALA A 137 -7.41 4.17 -13.68
N TYR A 138 -8.42 4.41 -12.83
CA TYR A 138 -9.82 4.05 -13.11
C TYR A 138 -10.34 4.76 -14.37
N LYS A 139 -10.22 6.09 -14.45
CA LYS A 139 -10.65 6.87 -15.62
C LYS A 139 -9.95 6.40 -16.89
N ASN A 140 -8.65 6.15 -16.82
CA ASN A 140 -7.87 5.69 -17.97
C ASN A 140 -8.32 4.29 -18.44
N THR A 141 -8.68 3.40 -17.51
CA THR A 141 -9.19 2.06 -17.84
C THR A 141 -10.47 2.14 -18.68
N TYR A 142 -11.37 3.08 -18.37
CA TYR A 142 -12.63 3.29 -19.10
C TYR A 142 -12.58 4.46 -20.10
N SER A 143 -11.39 4.96 -20.43
CA SER A 143 -11.22 6.10 -21.35
C SER A 143 -11.52 5.72 -22.80
N LYS A 144 -11.45 4.42 -23.12
CA LYS A 144 -11.76 3.91 -24.46
C LYS A 144 -13.26 3.95 -24.70
N HIS A 145 -13.64 4.26 -25.93
CA HIS A 145 -15.03 4.19 -26.36
C HIS A 145 -15.44 2.71 -26.44
N PHE A 146 -16.60 2.38 -25.87
CA PHE A 146 -17.25 1.10 -26.16
C PHE A 146 -18.03 1.28 -27.44
N GLU A 147 -17.65 0.54 -28.49
CA GLU A 147 -18.48 0.46 -29.68
C GLU A 147 -19.79 -0.25 -29.29
N PRO A 148 -20.96 0.27 -29.70
CA PRO A 148 -22.21 -0.43 -29.46
C PRO A 148 -22.14 -1.82 -30.10
N VAL A 149 -22.57 -2.83 -29.34
CA VAL A 149 -22.70 -4.20 -29.86
C VAL A 149 -23.66 -4.14 -31.04
N GLN A 150 -23.21 -4.62 -32.20
CA GLN A 150 -24.02 -4.66 -33.42
C GLN A 150 -25.19 -5.65 -33.27
N SER A 151 -26.19 -5.57 -34.16
CA SER A 151 -27.32 -6.53 -34.18
C SER A 151 -26.80 -7.96 -34.13
N GLU A 152 -27.57 -8.85 -33.49
CA GLU A 152 -27.28 -10.29 -33.42
C GLU A 152 -27.05 -10.89 -34.82
N ASP A 153 -27.68 -10.31 -35.84
CA ASP A 153 -27.51 -10.68 -37.26
C ASP A 153 -26.08 -10.57 -37.79
N TYR A 154 -25.20 -9.80 -37.12
CA TYR A 154 -23.79 -9.61 -37.50
C TYR A 154 -22.84 -10.54 -36.74
N TRP A 155 -23.34 -11.33 -35.81
CA TRP A 155 -22.51 -12.18 -34.98
C TRP A 155 -22.21 -13.46 -35.75
N ASP A 156 -20.93 -13.86 -35.78
CA ASP A 156 -20.56 -15.15 -36.35
C ASP A 156 -21.22 -16.27 -35.54
N ASP A 157 -21.76 -17.28 -36.23
CA ASP A 157 -22.23 -18.49 -35.57
C ASP A 157 -21.07 -19.09 -34.77
N PRO A 158 -21.23 -19.27 -33.44
CA PRO A 158 -20.16 -19.85 -32.65
C PRO A 158 -19.86 -21.26 -33.16
N ASN A 159 -18.63 -21.51 -33.57
CA ASN A 159 -18.16 -22.85 -33.98
C ASN A 159 -18.01 -23.82 -32.79
N PHE A 160 -18.71 -23.54 -31.69
CA PHE A 160 -18.77 -24.34 -30.50
C PHE A 160 -20.22 -24.39 -30.01
N GLN A 161 -20.59 -25.53 -29.43
CA GLN A 161 -21.90 -25.66 -28.83
C GLN A 161 -21.95 -24.91 -27.50
N LEU A 162 -22.83 -23.92 -27.39
CA LEU A 162 -23.20 -23.30 -26.12
C LEU A 162 -23.97 -24.32 -25.29
N VAL A 163 -23.27 -25.01 -24.40
CA VAL A 163 -23.87 -25.91 -23.41
C VAL A 163 -24.07 -25.12 -22.13
N HIS A 164 -25.33 -24.87 -21.76
CA HIS A 164 -25.64 -24.37 -20.42
C HIS A 164 -25.26 -25.45 -19.40
N ASP A 165 -24.72 -25.05 -18.25
CA ASP A 165 -24.37 -26.01 -17.19
C ASP A 165 -25.67 -26.71 -16.73
N PRO A 166 -25.81 -28.04 -16.94
CA PRO A 166 -27.02 -28.78 -16.62
C PRO A 166 -27.24 -28.92 -15.11
N THR A 167 -26.24 -28.58 -14.29
CA THR A 167 -26.36 -28.55 -12.83
C THR A 167 -26.87 -27.21 -12.31
N ILE A 168 -26.90 -26.15 -13.14
CA ILE A 168 -27.63 -24.91 -12.83
C ILE A 168 -29.12 -25.24 -12.87
N ARG A 169 -29.62 -25.69 -11.73
CA ARG A 169 -31.05 -25.86 -11.49
C ARG A 169 -31.68 -24.47 -11.50
N ILE A 170 -32.30 -24.08 -12.62
CA ILE A 170 -33.36 -23.09 -12.60
C ILE A 170 -34.50 -23.74 -11.81
N PHE A 171 -34.48 -23.58 -10.48
CA PHE A 171 -35.61 -23.93 -9.63
C PHE A 171 -36.75 -22.97 -9.96
N THR A 172 -37.47 -23.21 -11.06
CA THR A 172 -38.80 -22.66 -11.27
C THR A 172 -39.77 -23.45 -10.39
N ARG A 173 -39.77 -23.18 -9.09
CA ARG A 173 -40.97 -23.46 -8.29
C ARG A 173 -42.07 -22.55 -8.84
N PRO A 174 -43.34 -23.01 -8.95
CA PRO A 174 -44.44 -22.11 -9.25
C PRO A 174 -44.50 -21.01 -8.18
N GLY A 175 -44.28 -19.76 -8.58
CA GLY A 175 -44.24 -18.61 -7.69
C GLY A 175 -42.92 -17.83 -7.74
N ARG A 176 -43.02 -16.52 -7.46
CA ARG A 176 -41.86 -15.61 -7.41
C ARG A 176 -40.88 -16.10 -6.36
N ASN A 177 -39.63 -16.38 -6.76
CA ASN A 177 -38.55 -16.59 -5.82
C ASN A 177 -38.50 -15.39 -4.88
N GLN A 178 -38.76 -15.61 -3.59
CA GLN A 178 -38.52 -14.59 -2.60
C GLN A 178 -37.02 -14.36 -2.58
N THR A 179 -36.58 -13.21 -3.09
CA THR A 179 -35.23 -12.73 -2.87
C THR A 179 -35.04 -12.62 -1.36
N THR A 180 -34.33 -13.56 -0.76
CA THR A 180 -33.69 -13.32 0.52
C THR A 180 -32.60 -12.29 0.21
N SER A 181 -32.94 -11.01 0.41
CA SER A 181 -31.95 -9.94 0.26
C SER A 181 -30.71 -10.34 1.04
N ILE A 182 -29.56 -10.31 0.37
CA ILE A 182 -28.27 -10.49 1.05
C ILE A 182 -28.15 -9.27 1.96
N HIS A 183 -28.18 -9.50 3.26
CA HIS A 183 -28.17 -8.45 4.27
C HIS A 183 -26.83 -7.72 4.19
N ASN A 184 -26.83 -6.46 3.79
CA ASN A 184 -25.64 -5.63 3.78
C ASN A 184 -25.55 -4.81 5.09
N GLU A 185 -24.39 -4.22 5.38
CA GLU A 185 -24.18 -3.44 6.60
C GLU A 185 -25.14 -2.23 6.75
N MET A 186 -25.83 -1.82 5.67
CA MET A 186 -26.86 -0.78 5.68
C MET A 186 -28.23 -1.26 6.18
N ASP A 187 -28.48 -2.57 6.23
CA ASP A 187 -29.77 -3.15 6.63
C ASP A 187 -29.86 -3.40 8.15
N TRP A 188 -28.81 -3.07 8.90
CA TRP A 188 -28.84 -3.14 10.36
C TRP A 188 -29.89 -2.16 10.91
N ARG A 189 -30.86 -2.67 11.67
CA ARG A 189 -31.75 -1.79 12.43
C ARG A 189 -30.95 -1.22 13.59
N GLN A 190 -30.80 0.10 13.62
CA GLN A 190 -30.40 0.88 14.80
C GLN A 190 -31.31 0.52 15.98
N THR A 191 -30.91 -0.50 16.73
CA THR A 191 -31.67 -0.96 17.89
C THR A 191 -31.12 -0.19 19.10
N ARG A 192 -31.94 0.77 19.55
CA ARG A 192 -31.86 1.59 20.79
C ARG A 192 -31.07 2.90 20.72
N ALA A 193 -31.78 3.96 20.30
CA ALA A 193 -31.61 5.32 20.81
C ALA A 193 -32.99 5.86 21.27
N ARG A 194 -33.69 5.10 22.12
CA ARG A 194 -35.00 5.50 22.67
C ARG A 194 -35.17 5.27 24.17
N GLN A 195 -34.08 5.29 24.91
CA GLN A 195 -34.12 5.31 26.38
C GLN A 195 -33.06 6.28 26.89
N GLU A 196 -33.30 7.58 26.73
CA GLU A 196 -32.62 8.66 27.48
C GLU A 196 -33.37 9.99 27.26
N ALA A 197 -34.68 9.98 27.49
CA ALA A 197 -35.48 11.21 27.60
C ALA A 197 -36.68 10.93 28.51
N GLN A 198 -36.41 10.66 29.78
CA GLN A 198 -37.34 10.76 30.92
C GLN A 198 -36.60 10.37 32.21
N GLN A 199 -35.75 11.27 32.71
CA GLN A 199 -35.53 11.52 34.14
C GLN A 199 -35.30 13.02 34.30
#